data_AF-A0A4V2XJA4-F1
#
_entry.id   AF-A0A4V2XJA4-F1
#
_cell.length_a   1.000
_cell.length_b   1.000
_cell.length_c   1.000
_cell.angle_alpha   90.00
_cell.angle_beta   90.00
_cell.angle_gamma   90.00
#
_symmetry.space_group_name_H-M   'P 1'
#
loop_
_entity.id
_entity.type
_entity.pdbx_description
1 polymer ?
#
loop_
_entity_poly.entity_id
_entity_poly.type
_entity_poly.pdbx_seq_one_letter_code
_entity_poly.pdbx_strand_id
1 'polypeptide(L)'
;MGTNALPHLIKGLVGEEFPNVLGNSPLRNALAGVTGILLTALFALWAHMPGHPWTAAISATIGAYVMAAFHGLRGAFWLNTAAGRPNPATPTGQGAQSG
;
A
#
# COMPACT_ATOMS: atom_id res chain seq x y z
N MET A 1 -2.70 -7.73 -4.36
CA MET A 1 -2.75 -6.27 -4.57
C MET A 1 -3.69 -5.57 -3.59
N GLY A 2 -4.89 -6.08 -3.33
CA GLY A 2 -5.93 -5.38 -2.56
C GLY A 2 -5.50 -4.81 -1.21
N THR A 3 -4.94 -5.63 -0.32
CA THR A 3 -4.50 -5.16 1.01
C THR A 3 -3.39 -4.10 0.92
N ASN A 4 -2.53 -4.16 -0.10
CA ASN A 4 -1.51 -3.13 -0.33
C ASN A 4 -2.14 -1.82 -0.86
N ALA A 5 -3.21 -1.93 -1.65
CA ALA A 5 -3.87 -0.78 -2.26
C ALA A 5 -4.54 0.14 -1.23
N LEU A 6 -5.01 -0.41 -0.11
CA LEU A 6 -5.69 0.35 0.94
C LEU A 6 -4.83 1.47 1.57
N PRO A 7 -3.62 1.22 2.11
CA PRO A 7 -2.81 2.30 2.66
C PRO A 7 -2.45 3.35 1.61
N HIS A 8 -2.17 2.96 0.37
CA HIS A 8 -1.92 3.92 -0.72
C HIS A 8 -3.13 4.80 -1.00
N LEU A 9 -4.32 4.21 -1.11
CA LEU A 9 -5.55 4.97 -1.32
C LEU A 9 -5.82 5.92 -0.15
N ILE A 10 -5.83 5.39 1.08
CA ILE A 10 -6.17 6.17 2.28
C ILE A 10 -5.20 7.33 2.45
N LYS A 11 -3.88 7.06 2.48
CA LYS A 11 -2.84 8.10 2.65
C LYS A 11 -2.91 9.14 1.54
N GLY A 12 -3.12 8.69 0.30
CA GLY A 12 -3.28 9.58 -0.84
C GLY A 12 -4.51 10.51 -0.73
N LEU A 13 -5.66 9.96 -0.33
CA LEU A 13 -6.89 10.74 -0.15
C LEU A 13 -6.82 11.73 1.01
N VAL A 14 -6.08 11.41 2.08
CA VAL A 14 -5.88 12.33 3.21
C VAL A 14 -4.72 13.31 3.01
N GLY A 15 -4.08 13.31 1.84
CA GLY A 15 -3.01 14.27 1.52
C GLY A 15 -1.66 13.95 2.17
N GLU A 16 -1.45 12.71 2.61
CA GLU A 16 -0.22 12.29 3.30
C GLU A 16 0.71 11.53 2.36
N GLU A 17 2.01 11.81 2.47
CA GLU A 17 3.01 11.01 1.77
C GLU A 17 3.10 9.59 2.34
N PHE A 18 3.39 8.63 1.46
CA PHE A 18 3.56 7.23 1.82
C PHE A 18 4.52 6.53 0.85
N PRO A 19 5.37 5.57 1.29
CA PRO A 19 6.35 4.93 0.42
C PRO A 19 5.67 4.27 -0.78
N ASN A 20 6.09 4.64 -1.98
CA ASN A 20 5.51 4.13 -3.22
C ASN A 20 6.57 4.07 -4.33
N VAL A 21 6.59 2.97 -5.07
CA VAL A 21 7.55 2.71 -6.17
C VAL A 21 7.49 3.79 -7.25
N LEU A 22 6.31 4.36 -7.51
CA LEU A 22 6.10 5.42 -8.49
C LEU A 22 6.38 6.82 -7.91
N GLY A 23 6.69 6.93 -6.62
CA GLY A 23 6.98 8.16 -5.87
C GLY A 23 5.97 8.44 -4.77
N ASN A 24 6.43 9.11 -3.71
CA ASN A 24 5.74 9.15 -2.41
C ASN A 24 4.58 10.15 -2.30
N SER A 25 4.30 10.95 -3.34
CA SER A 25 3.32 12.03 -3.24
C SER A 25 1.89 11.51 -2.98
N PRO A 26 1.02 12.31 -2.35
CA PRO A 26 -0.36 11.88 -2.06
C PRO A 26 -1.13 11.48 -3.33
N LEU A 27 -1.01 12.27 -4.41
CA LEU A 27 -1.66 11.97 -5.69
C LEU A 27 -1.22 10.61 -6.27
N ARG A 28 0.09 10.34 -6.27
CA ARG A 28 0.63 9.07 -6.78
C ARG A 28 0.16 7.88 -5.93
N ASN A 29 0.05 8.07 -4.62
CA ASN A 29 -0.52 7.09 -3.70
C ASN A 29 -2.02 6.85 -3.95
N ALA A 30 -2.82 7.90 -4.12
CA ALA A 30 -4.24 7.76 -4.42
C ALA A 30 -4.48 6.98 -5.72
N LEU A 31 -3.75 7.35 -6.79
CA LEU A 31 -3.85 6.66 -8.08
C LEU A 31 -3.40 5.19 -7.98
N ALA A 32 -2.26 4.92 -7.33
CA ALA A 32 -1.79 3.55 -7.11
C ALA A 32 -2.80 2.71 -6.30
N GLY A 33 -3.44 3.32 -5.30
CA GLY A 33 -4.50 2.70 -4.51
C GLY A 33 -5.73 2.34 -5.35
N VAL A 34 -6.28 3.29 -6.10
CA VAL A 34 -7.42 3.03 -7.01
C VAL A 34 -7.08 1.94 -8.02
N THR A 35 -5.94 2.06 -8.70
CA THR A 35 -5.49 1.05 -9.67
C THR A 35 -5.33 -0.33 -9.02
N GLY A 36 -4.76 -0.40 -7.82
CA GLY A 36 -4.59 -1.64 -7.08
C GLY A 36 -5.91 -2.33 -6.70
N ILE A 37 -6.94 -1.56 -6.35
CA ILE A 37 -8.29 -2.08 -6.08
C ILE A 37 -8.92 -2.63 -7.37
N LEU A 38 -8.87 -1.87 -8.46
CA LEU A 38 -9.41 -2.30 -9.75
C LEU A 38 -8.76 -3.59 -10.26
N LEU A 39 -7.43 -3.69 -10.16
CA LEU A 39 -6.70 -4.91 -10.51
C LEU A 39 -7.07 -6.08 -9.59
N THR A 40 -7.30 -5.82 -8.30
CA THR A 40 -7.74 -6.88 -7.38
C THR A 40 -9.12 -7.40 -7.73
N ALA A 41 -10.06 -6.51 -8.07
CA ALA A 41 -11.38 -6.91 -8.54
C ALA A 41 -11.29 -7.73 -9.84
N LEU A 42 -10.46 -7.30 -10.80
CA LEU A 42 -10.24 -8.05 -12.04
C LEU A 42 -9.67 -9.45 -11.79
N PHE A 43 -8.66 -9.57 -10.92
CA PHE A 43 -8.09 -10.87 -10.56
C PHE A 43 -9.08 -11.76 -9.81
N ALA A 44 -9.90 -11.18 -8.92
CA ALA A 44 -10.97 -11.90 -8.26
C ALA A 44 -11.99 -12.47 -9.27
N LEU A 45 -12.40 -11.68 -10.27
CA LEU A 45 -13.29 -12.14 -11.33
C LEU A 45 -12.68 -13.29 -12.15
N TRP A 46 -11.37 -13.22 -12.45
CA TRP A 46 -10.68 -14.26 -13.20
C TRP A 46 -10.31 -15.51 -12.40
N ALA A 47 -10.21 -15.43 -11.07
CA ALA A 47 -9.78 -16.53 -10.22
C ALA A 47 -10.82 -17.67 -10.07
N HIS A 48 -11.99 -17.56 -10.70
CA HIS A 48 -13.08 -18.55 -10.61
C HIS A 48 -13.41 -18.96 -9.16
N MET A 49 -13.43 -17.98 -8.25
CA MET A 49 -13.59 -18.21 -6.81
C MET A 49 -14.82 -19.05 -6.41
N PRO A 50 -16.00 -18.94 -7.09
CA PRO A 50 -17.14 -19.79 -6.76
C PRO A 50 -16.88 -21.30 -6.89
N GLY A 51 -15.96 -21.71 -7.77
CA GLY A 51 -15.57 -23.12 -7.92
C GLY A 51 -14.61 -23.59 -6.82
N HIS A 52 -13.94 -22.67 -6.11
CA HIS A 52 -12.95 -22.97 -5.07
C HIS A 52 -13.04 -22.00 -3.89
N PRO A 53 -14.20 -21.92 -3.20
CA PRO A 53 -14.46 -20.85 -2.23
C PRO A 53 -13.50 -20.88 -1.04
N TRP A 54 -13.18 -22.06 -0.51
CA TRP A 54 -12.25 -22.20 0.62
C TRP A 54 -10.80 -21.90 0.24
N THR A 55 -10.35 -22.38 -0.93
CA THR A 55 -9.00 -22.06 -1.43
C THR A 55 -8.85 -20.56 -1.66
N ALA A 56 -9.86 -19.91 -2.23
CA ALA A 56 -9.89 -18.47 -2.42
C ALA A 56 -9.84 -17.72 -1.07
N ALA A 57 -10.68 -18.11 -0.10
CA ALA A 57 -10.71 -17.50 1.22
C ALA A 57 -9.36 -17.63 1.96
N ILE A 58 -8.81 -18.84 2.03
CA ILE A 58 -7.51 -19.11 2.68
C ILE A 58 -6.40 -18.29 2.02
N SER A 59 -6.35 -18.28 0.69
CA SER A 59 -5.33 -17.54 -0.06
C SER A 59 -5.43 -16.03 0.17
N ALA A 60 -6.64 -15.48 0.17
CA ALA A 60 -6.89 -14.07 0.46
C ALA A 60 -6.47 -13.72 1.90
N THR A 61 -6.82 -14.56 2.88
CA THR A 61 -6.45 -14.37 4.29
C THR A 61 -4.93 -14.40 4.49
N ILE A 62 -4.23 -15.39 3.92
CA ILE A 62 -2.77 -15.47 4.01
C ILE A 62 -2.13 -14.22 3.38
N GLY A 63 -2.56 -13.85 2.17
CA GLY A 63 -2.05 -12.66 1.50
C GLY A 63 -2.28 -11.37 2.30
N ALA A 64 -3.44 -11.24 2.95
CA ALA A 64 -3.75 -10.10 3.81
C ALA A 64 -2.85 -10.04 5.05
N TYR A 65 -2.65 -11.16 5.75
CA TYR A 65 -1.76 -11.21 6.92
C TYR A 65 -0.30 -10.92 6.56
N VAL A 66 0.20 -11.49 5.47
CA VAL A 66 1.57 -11.23 4.98
C VAL A 66 1.75 -9.75 4.68
N MET A 67 0.78 -9.12 4.00
CA MET A 67 0.86 -7.69 3.67
C MET A 67 0.72 -6.80 4.91
N ALA A 68 -0.16 -7.18 5.84
CA ALA A 68 -0.30 -6.47 7.12
C ALA A 68 0.99 -6.51 7.94
N ALA A 69 1.63 -7.68 8.03
CA ALA A 69 2.93 -7.83 8.69
C ALA A 69 4.02 -7.02 7.99
N PHE A 70 4.09 -7.08 6.66
CA PHE A 70 5.04 -6.29 5.86
C PHE A 70 4.92 -4.79 6.15
N HIS A 71 3.71 -4.23 6.15
CA HIS A 71 3.49 -2.81 6.46
C HIS A 71 3.73 -2.49 7.94
N GLY A 72 3.25 -3.34 8.85
CA GLY A 72 3.44 -3.17 10.30
C GLY A 72 4.91 -3.16 10.72
N LEU A 73 5.76 -3.90 9.99
CA LEU A 73 7.20 -3.92 10.17
C LEU A 73 7.95 -2.86 9.33
N ARG A 74 7.22 -1.86 8.79
CA ARG A 74 7.78 -0.78 7.94
C ARG A 74 8.50 -1.28 6.69
N GLY A 75 8.14 -2.44 6.16
CA GLY A 75 8.77 -3.05 4.98
C GLY A 75 8.76 -2.14 3.74
N ALA A 76 7.72 -1.32 3.57
CA ALA A 76 7.65 -0.35 2.46
C ALA A 76 8.73 0.74 2.55
N PHE A 77 9.06 1.19 3.77
CA PHE A 77 10.14 2.14 4.00
C PHE A 77 11.52 1.50 3.77
N TRP A 78 11.67 0.26 4.22
CA TRP A 78 12.89 -0.53 3.98
C TRP A 78 13.13 -0.73 2.48
N LEU A 79 12.09 -1.06 1.69
CA LEU A 79 12.20 -1.21 0.24
C LEU A 79 12.66 0.08 -0.45
N ASN A 80 12.12 1.23 -0.04
CA ASN A 80 12.60 2.51 -0.56
C ASN A 80 14.08 2.71 -0.27
N THR A 81 14.53 2.50 0.98
CA THR A 81 15.94 2.59 1.36
C THR A 81 16.82 1.62 0.56
N ALA A 82 16.43 0.35 0.46
CA ALA A 82 17.16 -0.67 -0.28
C ALA A 82 17.26 -0.33 -1.78
N ALA A 83 16.26 0.34 -2.34
CA ALA A 83 16.23 0.81 -3.72
C ALA A 83 16.86 2.20 -3.93
N GLY A 84 17.47 2.81 -2.90
CA GLY A 84 18.04 4.15 -2.97
C GLY A 84 17.00 5.27 -3.19
N ARG A 85 15.72 5.01 -2.90
CA ARG A 85 14.62 5.98 -3.00
C ARG A 85 14.43 6.72 -1.67
N PRO A 86 14.07 8.01 -1.70
CA PRO A 86 13.76 8.75 -0.49
C PRO A 86 12.53 8.16 0.20
N ASN A 87 12.53 8.17 1.52
CA ASN A 87 11.33 7.90 2.32
C ASN A 87 10.54 9.20 2.52
N PRO A 88 9.20 9.11 2.70
CA PRO A 88 8.40 10.25 3.13
C PRO A 88 8.98 10.92 4.37
N ALA A 89 8.86 12.25 4.47
CA ALA A 89 9.27 12.96 5.67
C ALA A 89 8.44 12.49 6.88
N THR A 90 9.11 12.20 8.00
CA THR A 90 8.42 11.96 9.27
C THR A 90 7.69 13.25 9.69
N PRO A 91 6.45 13.21 10.22
CA PRO A 91 5.76 14.38 10.75
C PRO A 91 6.42 14.93 12.04
N THR A 92 7.66 15.38 11.97
CA THR A 92 8.37 16.10 13.01
C THR A 92 9.40 17.01 12.33
N GLY A 93 9.07 18.28 12.15
CA GLY A 93 10.02 19.23 11.56
C GLY A 93 9.53 20.64 11.21
N GLN A 94 8.23 20.97 11.34
CA GLN A 94 7.73 22.34 11.04
C GLN A 94 7.73 23.30 12.26
N GLY A 95 8.23 22.88 13.43
CA GLY A 95 8.16 23.69 14.67
C GLY A 95 9.49 24.19 15.24
N ALA A 96 10.63 23.97 14.59
CA ALA A 96 11.95 24.27 15.18
C ALA A 96 12.84 25.19 14.33
N GLN A 97 12.23 26.06 13.50
CA GLN A 97 12.94 27.13 12.78
C GLN A 97 12.19 28.46 12.91
N SER A 98 12.09 28.94 14.15
CA SER A 98 11.78 30.35 14.45
C SER A 98 12.19 30.62 15.89
N GLY A 99 13.46 30.97 16.07
CA GLY A 99 14.08 31.39 17.33
C GLY A 99 15.31 32.21 17.02
#